data_AF-A0A2S5X876-F1
#
_entry.id   AF-A0A2S5X876-F1
#
_cell.length_a   1.000
_cell.length_b   1.000
_cell.length_c   1.000
_cell.angle_alpha   90.00
_cell.angle_beta   90.00
_cell.angle_gamma   90.00
#
_symmetry.space_group_name_H-M   'P 1'
#
loop_
_entity.id
_entity.type
_entity.pdbx_description
1 polymer ?
#
loop_
_entity_poly.entity_id
_entity_poly.type
_entity_poly.pdbx_seq_one_letter_code
_entity_poly.pdbx_strand_id
1 'polypeptide(L)'
;MTTPAPTRSRRDWIALIAIGLAAGFLSGFLGVGGGTIIVPALTGFLAFNQRLAAGTSLAAIIPPAIVGVIGYVVTGSVNWIAGLILIAGAIAGAWIGSWLLNKLPLIVLRWMFIVFLLGVAVSLFFAVPSRDAEVDISALTALMLVALGLVTGIISGLIGVGGGVILVPALMLLFGSSDLEAKGTSLLVMIPTTITGTIGNSRRGNVDLKAAAAIGLTAALTSLLGVWCAVLIDPWVGSILFGGYLLFIAGQNAYKTIKSQRAAKRAPAA
;
A
#
# COMPACT_ATOMS: atom_id res chain seq x y z
N MET A 1 23.34 -15.00 10.23
CA MET A 1 22.67 -15.69 11.35
C MET A 1 21.19 -15.30 11.31
N THR A 2 20.32 -16.21 10.89
CA THR A 2 18.87 -15.99 10.88
C THR A 2 18.37 -16.14 12.32
N THR A 3 17.84 -15.07 12.90
CA THR A 3 17.06 -15.15 14.15
C THR A 3 15.98 -16.24 14.00
N PRO A 4 15.87 -17.19 14.95
CA PRO A 4 14.84 -18.22 14.88
C PRO A 4 13.46 -17.56 14.75
N ALA A 5 12.62 -18.09 13.86
CA ALA A 5 11.27 -17.57 13.67
C ALA A 5 10.53 -17.63 15.02
N PRO A 6 9.90 -16.54 15.48
CA PRO A 6 9.17 -16.55 16.74
C PRO A 6 8.13 -17.67 16.71
N THR A 7 8.05 -18.46 17.78
CA THR A 7 7.04 -19.50 17.95
C THR A 7 5.67 -18.83 17.98
N ARG A 8 4.99 -18.82 16.84
CA ARG A 8 3.68 -18.17 16.71
C ARG A 8 2.63 -18.93 17.50
N SER A 9 1.91 -18.21 18.34
CA SER A 9 0.73 -18.75 19.01
C SER A 9 -0.41 -18.91 18.00
N ARG A 10 -1.42 -19.71 18.35
CA ARG A 10 -2.66 -19.83 17.57
C ARG A 10 -3.34 -18.46 17.35
N ARG A 11 -3.25 -17.55 18.34
CA ARG A 11 -3.81 -16.20 18.27
C ARG A 11 -3.12 -15.35 17.19
N ASP A 12 -1.80 -15.49 17.04
CA ASP A 12 -1.04 -14.75 16.03
C ASP A 12 -1.45 -15.16 14.61
N TRP A 13 -1.66 -16.45 14.37
CA TRP A 13 -2.14 -16.94 13.08
C TRP A 13 -3.55 -16.46 12.77
N ILE A 14 -4.46 -16.47 13.75
CA ILE A 14 -5.81 -15.92 13.58
C ILE A 14 -5.73 -14.42 13.23
N ALA A 15 -4.87 -13.67 13.91
CA ALA A 15 -4.66 -12.24 13.61
C ALA A 15 -4.12 -12.04 12.18
N LEU A 16 -3.13 -12.82 11.74
CA LEU A 16 -2.59 -12.74 10.38
C LEU A 16 -3.66 -13.02 9.31
N ILE A 17 -4.50 -14.04 9.53
CA ILE A 17 -5.62 -14.38 8.63
C ILE A 17 -6.64 -13.25 8.59
N ALA A 18 -7.05 -12.71 9.74
CA ALA A 18 -8.02 -11.62 9.80
C ALA A 18 -7.48 -10.35 9.12
N ILE A 19 -6.20 -10.03 9.33
CA ILE A 19 -5.52 -8.92 8.64
C ILE A 19 -5.52 -9.17 7.13
N GLY A 20 -5.21 -10.38 6.69
CA GLY A 20 -5.22 -10.75 5.28
C GLY A 20 -6.60 -10.57 4.65
N LEU A 21 -7.66 -11.13 5.23
CA LEU A 21 -9.03 -10.98 4.72
C LEU A 21 -9.46 -9.50 4.61
N ALA A 22 -9.17 -8.69 5.63
CA ALA A 22 -9.47 -7.26 5.58
C ALA A 22 -8.62 -6.52 4.53
N ALA A 23 -7.32 -6.82 4.47
CA ALA A 23 -6.40 -6.22 3.52
C ALA A 23 -6.73 -6.57 2.07
N GLY A 24 -7.16 -7.81 1.82
CA GLY A 24 -7.60 -8.28 0.52
C GLY A 24 -8.83 -7.53 0.01
N PHE A 25 -9.89 -7.50 0.82
CA PHE A 25 -11.08 -6.71 0.49
C PHE A 25 -10.75 -5.25 0.19
N LEU A 26 -9.97 -4.58 1.06
CA LEU A 26 -9.56 -3.19 0.86
C LEU A 26 -8.64 -3.01 -0.35
N SER A 27 -7.79 -4.00 -0.66
CA SER A 27 -6.92 -3.99 -1.83
C SER A 27 -7.74 -3.97 -3.12
N GLY A 28 -8.73 -4.85 -3.25
CA GLY A 28 -9.61 -4.89 -4.41
C GLY A 28 -10.52 -3.66 -4.47
N PHE A 29 -11.09 -3.26 -3.33
CA PHE A 29 -12.07 -2.17 -3.25
C PHE A 29 -11.47 -0.79 -3.58
N LEU A 30 -10.27 -0.51 -3.03
CA LEU A 30 -9.64 0.81 -3.10
C LEU A 30 -8.46 0.86 -4.09
N GLY A 31 -8.02 -0.28 -4.64
CA GLY A 31 -6.83 -0.35 -5.48
C GLY A 31 -5.52 -0.09 -4.74
N VAL A 32 -5.49 -0.14 -3.41
CA VAL A 32 -4.30 0.27 -2.61
C VAL A 32 -3.42 -0.87 -2.10
N GLY A 33 -3.69 -2.11 -2.50
CA GLY A 33 -2.84 -3.26 -2.14
C GLY A 33 -3.00 -3.77 -0.72
N GLY A 34 -3.78 -3.10 0.13
CA GLY A 34 -3.98 -3.48 1.54
C GLY A 34 -2.80 -3.14 2.47
N GLY A 35 -1.68 -2.64 1.95
CA GLY A 35 -0.50 -2.31 2.77
C GLY A 35 -0.75 -1.24 3.84
N THR A 36 -1.74 -0.37 3.62
CA THR A 36 -2.19 0.65 4.58
C THR A 36 -2.78 0.06 5.87
N ILE A 37 -3.37 -1.13 5.81
CA ILE A 37 -3.87 -1.83 7.01
C ILE A 37 -2.86 -2.85 7.53
N ILE A 38 -2.10 -3.51 6.64
CA ILE A 38 -1.13 -4.54 7.02
C ILE A 38 -0.05 -3.94 7.93
N VAL A 39 0.55 -2.81 7.56
CA VAL A 39 1.66 -2.22 8.34
C VAL A 39 1.21 -1.80 9.77
N PRO A 40 0.11 -1.05 9.97
CA PRO A 40 -0.37 -0.70 11.31
C PRO A 40 -0.85 -1.90 12.13
N ALA A 41 -1.39 -2.92 11.48
CA ALA A 41 -1.86 -4.12 12.16
C ALA A 41 -0.69 -4.99 12.63
N LEU A 42 0.34 -5.17 11.79
CA LEU A 42 1.57 -5.89 12.17
C LEU A 42 2.33 -5.18 13.31
N THR A 43 2.48 -3.87 13.21
CA THR A 43 3.15 -3.08 14.26
C THR A 43 2.35 -3.01 15.55
N GLY A 44 1.01 -2.96 15.44
CA GLY A 44 0.12 -2.76 16.57
C GLY A 44 -0.28 -4.03 17.32
N PHE A 45 -0.60 -5.11 16.62
CA PHE A 45 -1.14 -6.34 17.21
C PHE A 45 -0.09 -7.44 17.36
N LEU A 46 0.89 -7.47 16.47
CA LEU A 46 1.94 -8.51 16.42
C LEU A 46 3.31 -7.99 16.86
N ALA A 47 3.38 -6.72 17.29
CA ALA A 47 4.58 -6.05 17.79
C ALA A 47 5.77 -6.05 16.81
N PHE A 48 5.51 -6.09 15.50
CA PHE A 48 6.57 -5.98 14.51
C PHE A 48 7.20 -4.59 14.60
N ASN A 49 8.51 -4.49 14.45
CA ASN A 49 9.14 -3.20 14.24
C ASN A 49 8.72 -2.63 12.87
N GLN A 50 8.82 -1.30 12.68
CA GLN A 50 8.33 -0.64 11.47
C GLN A 50 8.98 -1.18 10.18
N ARG A 51 10.27 -1.51 10.21
CA ARG A 51 11.01 -2.01 9.05
C ARG A 51 10.54 -3.41 8.66
N LEU A 52 10.41 -4.30 9.64
CA LEU A 52 9.91 -5.67 9.46
C LEU A 52 8.46 -5.66 8.96
N ALA A 53 7.62 -4.81 9.52
CA ALA A 53 6.24 -4.65 9.08
C ALA A 53 6.16 -4.15 7.61
N ALA A 54 6.96 -3.13 7.26
CA ALA A 54 7.00 -2.60 5.90
C ALA A 54 7.44 -3.65 4.87
N GLY A 55 8.53 -4.37 5.13
CA GLY A 55 9.01 -5.41 4.21
C GLY A 55 8.06 -6.63 4.13
N THR A 56 7.49 -7.06 5.26
CA THR A 56 6.50 -8.15 5.30
C THR A 56 5.23 -7.77 4.53
N SER A 57 4.79 -6.52 4.66
CA SER A 57 3.65 -5.99 3.93
C SER A 57 3.87 -6.03 2.41
N LEU A 58 5.02 -5.56 1.91
CA LEU A 58 5.33 -5.64 0.47
C LEU A 58 5.19 -7.06 -0.09
N ALA A 59 5.69 -8.06 0.64
CA ALA A 59 5.56 -9.46 0.23
C ALA A 59 4.10 -9.94 0.27
N ALA A 60 3.32 -9.50 1.26
CA ALA A 60 1.92 -9.85 1.44
C ALA A 60 0.98 -9.23 0.38
N ILE A 61 1.36 -8.09 -0.21
CA ILE A 61 0.55 -7.38 -1.22
C ILE A 61 0.53 -8.14 -2.56
N ILE A 62 1.55 -8.94 -2.85
CA ILE A 62 1.72 -9.57 -4.18
C ILE A 62 0.51 -10.45 -4.57
N PRO A 63 0.06 -11.44 -3.78
CA PRO A 63 -1.07 -12.28 -4.17
C PRO A 63 -2.40 -11.52 -4.37
N PRO A 64 -2.86 -10.65 -3.44
CA PRO A 64 -4.12 -9.91 -3.64
C PRO A 64 -4.04 -8.88 -4.77
N ALA A 65 -2.85 -8.33 -5.08
CA ALA A 65 -2.67 -7.44 -6.22
C ALA A 65 -2.82 -8.19 -7.56
N ILE A 66 -2.28 -9.40 -7.68
CA ILE A 66 -2.48 -10.26 -8.86
C ILE A 66 -3.97 -10.60 -9.02
N VAL A 67 -4.62 -11.04 -7.95
CA VAL A 67 -6.04 -11.39 -8.01
C VAL A 67 -6.92 -10.16 -8.32
N GLY A 68 -6.60 -9.02 -7.70
CA GLY A 68 -7.34 -7.78 -7.92
C GLY A 68 -7.17 -7.22 -9.33
N VAL A 69 -5.96 -7.22 -9.88
CA VAL A 69 -5.74 -6.77 -11.27
C VAL A 69 -6.48 -7.67 -12.25
N ILE A 70 -6.52 -9.00 -12.03
CA ILE A 70 -7.33 -9.90 -12.87
C ILE A 70 -8.80 -9.47 -12.85
N GLY A 71 -9.35 -9.14 -11.68
CA GLY A 71 -10.73 -8.62 -11.57
C GLY A 71 -10.95 -7.35 -12.39
N TYR A 72 -10.04 -6.36 -12.30
CA TYR A 72 -10.16 -5.13 -13.06
C TYR A 72 -9.93 -5.30 -14.58
N VAL A 73 -9.06 -6.23 -14.98
CA VAL A 73 -8.86 -6.59 -16.40
C VAL A 73 -10.14 -7.14 -17.01
N VAL A 74 -10.86 -8.00 -16.29
CA VAL A 74 -12.15 -8.56 -16.75
C VAL A 74 -13.19 -7.44 -16.96
N THR A 75 -13.11 -6.36 -16.19
CA THR A 75 -13.98 -5.17 -16.34
C THR A 75 -13.45 -4.13 -17.33
N GLY A 76 -12.34 -4.40 -18.03
CA GLY A 76 -11.71 -3.44 -18.95
C GLY A 76 -11.12 -2.19 -18.27
N SER A 77 -10.95 -2.21 -16.95
CA SER A 77 -10.58 -1.05 -16.12
C SER A 77 -9.08 -1.02 -15.80
N VAL A 78 -8.23 -1.27 -16.79
CA VAL A 78 -6.76 -1.24 -16.65
C VAL A 78 -6.15 -0.55 -17.85
N ASN A 79 -5.40 0.52 -17.59
CA ASN A 79 -4.62 1.21 -18.61
C ASN A 79 -3.21 0.60 -18.68
N TRP A 80 -3.04 -0.29 -19.64
CA TRP A 80 -1.78 -1.03 -19.83
C TRP A 80 -0.61 -0.12 -20.16
N ILE A 81 -0.81 0.91 -20.98
CA ILE A 81 0.28 1.78 -21.43
C ILE A 81 0.75 2.65 -20.26
N ALA A 82 -0.18 3.34 -19.58
CA ALA A 82 0.16 4.12 -18.40
C ALA A 82 0.79 3.22 -17.32
N GLY A 83 0.23 2.03 -17.10
CA GLY A 83 0.75 1.02 -16.17
C GLY A 83 2.21 0.64 -16.46
N LEU A 84 2.56 0.32 -17.70
CA LEU A 84 3.93 -0.04 -18.08
C LEU A 84 4.92 1.11 -17.88
N ILE A 85 4.52 2.34 -18.21
CA ILE A 85 5.35 3.54 -18.01
C ILE A 85 5.59 3.78 -16.50
N LEU A 86 4.54 3.66 -15.69
CA LEU A 86 4.63 3.78 -14.23
C LEU A 86 5.53 2.71 -13.63
N ILE A 87 5.44 1.47 -14.11
CA ILE A 87 6.27 0.34 -13.66
C ILE A 87 7.76 0.64 -13.84
N ALA A 88 8.15 1.24 -14.97
CA ALA A 88 9.55 1.58 -15.24
C ALA A 88 10.12 2.51 -14.15
N GLY A 89 9.39 3.55 -13.78
CA GLY A 89 9.75 4.43 -12.67
C GLY A 89 9.66 3.73 -11.31
N ALA A 90 8.60 2.96 -11.07
CA ALA A 90 8.29 2.38 -9.77
C ALA A 90 9.26 1.28 -9.34
N ILE A 91 9.81 0.50 -10.27
CA ILE A 91 10.86 -0.48 -9.98
C ILE A 91 12.12 0.23 -9.46
N ALA A 92 12.60 1.26 -10.19
CA ALA A 92 13.76 2.04 -9.78
C ALA A 92 13.52 2.71 -8.42
N GLY A 93 12.32 3.27 -8.24
CA GLY A 93 11.90 3.89 -7.00
C GLY A 93 11.86 2.92 -5.82
N ALA A 94 11.26 1.74 -5.99
CA ALA A 94 11.15 0.73 -4.94
C ALA A 94 12.53 0.24 -4.47
N TRP A 95 13.48 0.12 -5.40
CA TRP A 95 14.86 -0.20 -5.05
C TRP A 95 15.47 0.89 -4.16
N ILE A 96 15.37 2.16 -4.57
CA ILE A 96 15.86 3.32 -3.80
C ILE A 96 15.15 3.43 -2.44
N GLY A 97 13.84 3.24 -2.39
CA GLY A 97 13.03 3.30 -1.17
C GLY A 97 13.42 2.23 -0.17
N SER A 98 13.56 0.99 -0.63
CA SER A 98 14.05 -0.12 0.21
C SER A 98 15.48 0.16 0.71
N TRP A 99 16.29 0.84 -0.12
CA TRP A 99 17.62 1.27 0.26
C TRP A 99 17.61 2.31 1.37
N LEU A 100 16.79 3.34 1.23
CA LEU A 100 16.66 4.45 2.18
C LEU A 100 16.05 4.01 3.53
N LEU A 101 15.20 2.98 3.52
CA LEU A 101 14.50 2.49 4.71
C LEU A 101 15.41 2.18 5.91
N ASN A 102 16.63 1.72 5.62
CA ASN A 102 17.57 1.30 6.66
C ASN A 102 18.47 2.44 7.13
N LYS A 103 18.50 3.56 6.40
CA LYS A 103 19.23 4.78 6.77
C LYS A 103 18.42 5.70 7.68
N LEU A 104 17.10 5.57 7.67
CA LEU A 104 16.21 6.44 8.43
C LEU A 104 15.83 5.85 9.79
N PRO A 105 15.71 6.69 10.84
CA PRO A 105 15.30 6.24 12.17
C PRO A 105 13.81 5.87 12.19
N LEU A 106 13.44 4.88 13.01
CA LEU A 106 12.07 4.32 13.07
C LEU A 106 10.99 5.38 13.32
N ILE A 107 11.32 6.44 14.08
CA ILE A 107 10.38 7.52 14.35
C ILE A 107 10.07 8.37 13.12
N VAL A 108 11.08 8.61 12.27
CA VAL A 108 10.92 9.36 11.02
C VAL A 108 10.08 8.55 10.04
N LEU A 109 10.31 7.23 9.90
CA LEU A 109 9.44 6.34 9.11
C LEU A 109 7.97 6.45 9.53
N ARG A 110 7.72 6.44 10.83
CA ARG A 110 6.35 6.44 11.35
C ARG A 110 5.63 7.77 11.09
N TRP A 111 6.32 8.89 11.29
CA TRP A 111 5.76 10.21 10.98
C TRP A 111 5.61 10.45 9.47
N MET A 112 6.59 10.02 8.66
CA MET A 112 6.46 10.06 7.21
C MET A 112 5.21 9.30 6.76
N PHE A 113 4.92 8.13 7.34
CA PHE A 113 3.70 7.39 7.01
C PHE A 113 2.42 8.13 7.39
N ILE A 114 2.35 8.77 8.55
CA ILE A 114 1.17 9.53 8.98
C ILE A 114 0.94 10.74 8.07
N VAL A 115 1.99 11.56 7.87
CA VAL A 115 1.92 12.75 7.00
C VAL A 115 1.55 12.35 5.57
N PHE A 116 2.10 11.24 5.11
CA PHE A 116 1.78 10.64 3.83
C PHE A 116 0.28 10.31 3.69
N LEU A 117 -0.29 9.56 4.64
CA LEU A 117 -1.72 9.20 4.59
C LEU A 117 -2.62 10.44 4.62
N LEU A 118 -2.26 11.47 5.41
CA LEU A 118 -3.01 12.72 5.47
C LEU A 118 -2.95 13.47 4.13
N GLY A 119 -1.78 13.56 3.50
CA GLY A 119 -1.63 14.20 2.20
C GLY A 119 -2.51 13.56 1.13
N VAL A 120 -2.57 12.23 1.11
CA VAL A 120 -3.43 11.48 0.19
C VAL A 120 -4.91 11.66 0.53
N ALA A 121 -5.28 11.62 1.80
CA ALA A 121 -6.66 11.87 2.21
C ALA A 121 -7.13 13.26 1.76
N VAL A 122 -6.26 14.28 1.87
CA VAL A 122 -6.52 15.64 1.37
C VAL A 122 -6.64 15.66 -0.15
N SER A 123 -5.75 14.95 -0.87
CA SER A 123 -5.80 14.95 -2.34
C SER A 123 -7.11 14.36 -2.88
N LEU A 124 -7.71 13.38 -2.19
CA LEU A 124 -9.01 12.82 -2.57
C LEU A 124 -10.17 13.83 -2.50
N PHE A 125 -10.09 14.90 -1.70
CA PHE A 125 -11.13 15.95 -1.69
C PHE A 125 -11.14 16.79 -2.97
N PHE A 126 -10.00 16.86 -3.66
CA PHE A 126 -9.86 17.60 -4.92
C PHE A 126 -10.09 16.70 -6.14
N ALA A 127 -10.14 15.38 -5.96
CA ALA A 127 -10.34 14.44 -7.04
C ALA A 127 -11.84 14.37 -7.34
N VAL A 128 -12.25 14.80 -8.53
CA VAL A 128 -13.62 14.60 -9.02
C VAL A 128 -13.65 13.25 -9.73
N PRO A 129 -14.28 12.20 -9.15
CA PRO A 129 -14.28 10.88 -9.76
C PRO A 129 -15.23 10.87 -10.97
N SER A 130 -14.71 10.52 -12.15
CA SER A 130 -15.47 10.33 -13.39
C SER A 130 -15.22 8.93 -13.96
N ARG A 131 -16.19 8.36 -14.67
CA ARG A 131 -16.05 7.03 -15.31
C ARG A 131 -15.63 7.10 -16.77
N ASP A 132 -15.80 8.25 -17.42
CA ASP A 132 -15.65 8.41 -18.88
C ASP A 132 -14.35 9.15 -19.30
N ALA A 133 -13.39 9.28 -18.39
CA ALA A 133 -12.21 10.09 -18.63
C ALA A 133 -11.01 9.21 -19.02
N GLU A 134 -10.37 9.54 -20.16
CA GLU A 134 -9.26 8.81 -20.76
C GLU A 134 -7.94 9.57 -20.60
N VAL A 135 -6.84 8.84 -20.46
CA VAL A 135 -5.49 9.42 -20.33
C VAL A 135 -4.89 9.65 -21.72
N ASP A 136 -4.75 10.91 -22.13
CA ASP A 136 -4.02 11.29 -23.34
C ASP A 136 -2.49 11.14 -23.16
N ILE A 137 -1.88 10.26 -23.95
CA ILE A 137 -0.46 9.96 -23.87
C ILE A 137 0.34 10.86 -24.82
N SER A 138 0.86 11.95 -24.26
CA SER A 138 1.89 12.81 -24.86
C SER A 138 3.27 12.48 -24.27
N ALA A 139 4.35 12.97 -24.88
CA ALA A 139 5.70 12.81 -24.33
C ALA A 139 5.85 13.40 -22.92
N LEU A 140 5.15 14.51 -22.64
CA LEU A 140 5.16 15.15 -21.33
C LEU A 140 4.39 14.30 -20.29
N THR A 141 3.22 13.75 -20.65
CA THR A 141 2.47 12.89 -19.73
C THR A 141 3.20 11.58 -19.46
N ALA A 142 3.87 10.99 -20.46
CA ALA A 142 4.74 9.84 -20.26
C ALA A 142 5.89 10.13 -19.27
N LEU A 143 6.55 11.28 -19.39
CA LEU A 143 7.59 11.69 -18.45
C LEU A 143 7.04 11.89 -17.03
N MET A 144 5.88 12.52 -16.89
CA MET A 144 5.20 12.69 -15.60
C MET A 144 4.78 11.34 -14.98
N LEU A 145 4.35 10.37 -15.79
CA LEU A 145 4.04 9.02 -15.34
C LEU A 145 5.31 8.29 -14.85
N VAL A 146 6.44 8.40 -15.54
CA VAL A 146 7.71 7.84 -15.04
C VAL A 146 8.10 8.47 -13.71
N ALA A 147 7.99 9.80 -13.59
CA ALA A 147 8.30 10.52 -12.35
C ALA A 147 7.36 10.11 -11.20
N LEU A 148 6.05 9.99 -11.47
CA LEU A 148 5.07 9.50 -10.51
C LEU A 148 5.40 8.06 -10.11
N GLY A 149 5.72 7.19 -11.07
CA GLY A 149 6.19 5.83 -10.82
C GLY A 149 7.38 5.82 -9.88
N LEU A 150 8.41 6.62 -10.16
CA LEU A 150 9.59 6.74 -9.30
C LEU A 150 9.23 7.17 -7.86
N VAL A 151 8.44 8.22 -7.69
CA VAL A 151 8.02 8.73 -6.37
C VAL A 151 7.21 7.67 -5.61
N THR A 152 6.21 7.08 -6.27
CA THR A 152 5.36 6.05 -5.66
C THR A 152 6.15 4.80 -5.32
N GLY A 153 7.13 4.41 -6.14
CA GLY A 153 8.07 3.34 -5.89
C GLY A 153 8.93 3.61 -4.65
N ILE A 154 9.52 4.80 -4.54
CA ILE A 154 10.33 5.20 -3.36
C ILE A 154 9.49 5.08 -2.10
N ILE A 155 8.29 5.65 -2.11
CA ILE A 155 7.39 5.63 -0.96
C ILE A 155 6.93 4.19 -0.66
N SER A 156 6.63 3.39 -1.68
CA SER A 156 6.26 1.98 -1.54
C SER A 156 7.38 1.17 -0.87
N GLY A 157 8.62 1.25 -1.37
CA GLY A 157 9.76 0.53 -0.82
C GLY A 157 10.15 0.98 0.61
N LEU A 158 9.86 2.23 0.96
CA LEU A 158 10.12 2.81 2.27
C LEU A 158 9.03 2.47 3.30
N ILE A 159 7.77 2.63 2.94
CA ILE A 159 6.64 2.53 3.89
C ILE A 159 6.05 1.12 3.90
N GLY A 160 6.18 0.39 2.79
CA GLY A 160 5.67 -0.96 2.64
C GLY A 160 4.21 -1.05 2.24
N VAL A 161 3.67 0.01 1.63
CA VAL A 161 2.23 0.16 1.37
C VAL A 161 1.83 -0.19 -0.07
N GLY A 162 2.79 -0.50 -0.94
CA GLY A 162 2.51 -0.84 -2.35
C GLY A 162 2.39 0.37 -3.27
N GLY A 163 2.27 1.60 -2.76
CA GLY A 163 2.25 2.83 -3.58
C GLY A 163 0.89 3.15 -4.21
N GLY A 164 -0.06 2.22 -4.26
CA GLY A 164 -1.40 2.46 -4.83
C GLY A 164 -2.19 3.58 -4.16
N VAL A 165 -1.95 3.78 -2.86
CA VAL A 165 -2.53 4.89 -2.10
C VAL A 165 -2.21 6.24 -2.76
N ILE A 166 -1.06 6.38 -3.40
CA ILE A 166 -0.70 7.58 -4.18
C ILE A 166 -1.22 7.45 -5.60
N LEU A 167 -0.95 6.33 -6.25
CA LEU A 167 -1.23 6.13 -7.67
C LEU A 167 -2.71 6.38 -7.98
N VAL A 168 -3.64 5.89 -7.16
CA VAL A 168 -5.07 6.04 -7.40
C VAL A 168 -5.48 7.53 -7.50
N PRO A 169 -5.31 8.36 -6.45
CA PRO A 169 -5.66 9.77 -6.56
C PRO A 169 -4.76 10.54 -7.53
N ALA A 170 -3.49 10.19 -7.68
CA ALA A 170 -2.61 10.89 -8.62
C ALA A 170 -3.03 10.67 -10.08
N LEU A 171 -3.45 9.44 -10.43
CA LEU A 171 -3.99 9.14 -11.75
C LEU A 171 -5.30 9.86 -12.01
N MET A 172 -6.18 9.95 -11.01
CA MET A 172 -7.43 10.69 -11.12
C MET A 172 -7.19 12.22 -11.26
N LEU A 173 -6.33 12.80 -10.42
CA LEU A 173 -6.11 14.24 -10.34
C LEU A 173 -5.24 14.81 -11.48
N LEU A 174 -4.15 14.14 -11.80
CA LEU A 174 -3.12 14.67 -12.69
C LEU A 174 -3.30 14.22 -14.13
N PHE A 175 -3.94 13.06 -14.32
CA PHE A 175 -4.09 12.42 -15.63
C PHE A 175 -5.55 12.20 -16.02
N GLY A 176 -6.50 12.58 -15.16
CA GLY A 176 -7.93 12.44 -15.43
C GLY A 176 -8.39 10.99 -15.58
N SER A 177 -7.66 10.01 -15.04
CA SER A 177 -8.05 8.60 -15.18
C SER A 177 -9.34 8.31 -14.40
N SER A 178 -10.17 7.41 -14.92
CA SER A 178 -11.37 6.98 -14.22
C SER A 178 -11.05 6.29 -12.88
N ASP A 179 -12.01 6.28 -11.96
CA ASP A 179 -11.77 5.73 -10.62
C ASP A 179 -11.44 4.22 -10.67
N LEU A 180 -12.11 3.46 -11.53
CA LEU A 180 -11.87 2.04 -11.73
C LEU A 180 -10.55 1.78 -12.47
N GLU A 181 -10.24 2.58 -13.50
CA GLU A 181 -8.98 2.48 -14.24
C GLU A 181 -7.79 2.80 -13.34
N ALA A 182 -7.89 3.83 -12.50
CA ALA A 182 -6.85 4.19 -11.53
C ALA A 182 -6.60 3.06 -10.53
N LYS A 183 -7.66 2.44 -9.99
CA LYS A 183 -7.56 1.28 -9.08
C LYS A 183 -6.91 0.09 -9.77
N GLY A 184 -7.39 -0.31 -10.95
CA GLY A 184 -6.85 -1.45 -11.70
C GLY A 184 -5.39 -1.24 -12.13
N THR A 185 -5.07 -0.07 -12.68
CA THR A 185 -3.71 0.30 -13.11
C THR A 185 -2.75 0.36 -11.92
N SER A 186 -3.19 0.84 -10.76
CA SER A 186 -2.33 0.86 -9.57
C SER A 186 -2.02 -0.55 -9.05
N LEU A 187 -2.97 -1.48 -9.07
CA LEU A 187 -2.73 -2.89 -8.70
C LEU A 187 -1.77 -3.58 -9.69
N LEU A 188 -1.87 -3.26 -10.99
CA LEU A 188 -0.91 -3.69 -11.99
C LEU A 188 0.51 -3.21 -11.64
N VAL A 189 0.67 -1.91 -11.35
CA VAL A 189 1.96 -1.30 -10.99
C VAL A 189 2.54 -1.89 -9.70
N MET A 190 1.68 -2.28 -8.75
CA MET A 190 2.11 -2.86 -7.48
C MET A 190 2.84 -4.18 -7.62
N ILE A 191 2.46 -5.02 -8.57
CA ILE A 191 3.04 -6.37 -8.68
C ILE A 191 4.56 -6.31 -8.81
N PRO A 192 5.15 -5.69 -9.85
CA PRO A 192 6.60 -5.59 -9.96
C PRO A 192 7.22 -4.72 -8.85
N THR A 193 6.57 -3.61 -8.48
CA THR A 193 7.08 -2.67 -7.46
C THR A 193 7.25 -3.34 -6.10
N THR A 194 6.27 -4.13 -5.67
CA THR A 194 6.29 -4.85 -4.39
C THR A 194 7.20 -6.05 -4.43
N ILE A 195 7.37 -6.73 -5.58
CA ILE A 195 8.42 -7.74 -5.76
C ILE A 195 9.81 -7.11 -5.57
N THR A 196 10.09 -6.01 -6.27
CA THR A 196 11.38 -5.30 -6.16
C THR A 196 11.64 -4.82 -4.73
N GLY A 197 10.64 -4.20 -4.10
CA GLY A 197 10.74 -3.75 -2.71
C GLY A 197 10.88 -4.90 -1.70
N THR A 198 10.24 -6.04 -1.94
CA THR A 198 10.38 -7.27 -1.14
C THR A 198 11.79 -7.82 -1.25
N ILE A 199 12.35 -7.91 -2.46
CA ILE A 199 13.73 -8.37 -2.67
C ILE A 199 14.71 -7.46 -1.92
N GLY A 200 14.56 -6.14 -2.05
CA GLY A 200 15.42 -5.17 -1.37
C GLY A 200 15.35 -5.27 0.17
N ASN A 201 14.15 -5.48 0.72
CA ASN A 201 13.96 -5.62 2.16
C ASN A 201 14.35 -7.01 2.70
N SER A 202 14.16 -8.07 1.92
CA SER A 202 14.51 -9.44 2.30
C SER A 202 16.02 -9.60 2.44
N ARG A 203 16.80 -8.99 1.52
CA ARG A 203 18.27 -8.91 1.61
C ARG A 203 18.79 -8.25 2.89
N ARG A 204 17.92 -7.55 3.62
CA ARG A 204 18.25 -6.79 4.84
C ARG A 204 17.61 -7.37 6.09
N GLY A 205 16.97 -8.55 6.00
CA GLY A 205 16.32 -9.22 7.13
C GLY A 205 15.01 -8.56 7.59
N ASN A 206 14.40 -7.70 6.76
CA ASN A 206 13.19 -6.95 7.11
C ASN A 206 11.89 -7.62 6.59
N VAL A 207 11.90 -8.92 6.29
CA VAL A 207 10.74 -9.63 5.73
C VAL A 207 10.52 -10.93 6.50
N ASP A 208 9.30 -11.11 7.03
CA ASP A 208 8.82 -12.39 7.53
C ASP A 208 7.96 -13.07 6.48
N LEU A 209 8.55 -13.97 5.69
CA LEU A 209 7.87 -14.64 4.59
C LEU A 209 6.69 -15.51 5.03
N LYS A 210 6.73 -16.06 6.25
CA LYS A 210 5.64 -16.90 6.77
C LYS A 210 4.41 -16.05 7.10
N ALA A 211 4.61 -14.90 7.74
CA ALA A 211 3.53 -13.95 7.98
C ALA A 211 3.00 -13.37 6.66
N ALA A 212 3.91 -12.99 5.75
CA ALA A 212 3.54 -12.47 4.44
C ALA A 212 2.70 -13.47 3.63
N ALA A 213 3.08 -14.74 3.61
CA ALA A 213 2.33 -15.77 2.91
C ALA A 213 0.91 -15.97 3.50
N ALA A 214 0.77 -16.03 4.83
CA ALA A 214 -0.55 -16.13 5.44
C ALA A 214 -1.46 -14.94 5.13
N ILE A 215 -0.94 -13.71 5.26
CA ILE A 215 -1.69 -12.50 4.94
C ILE A 215 -2.03 -12.47 3.45
N GLY A 216 -1.05 -12.67 2.58
CA GLY A 216 -1.23 -12.57 1.13
C GLY A 216 -2.19 -13.61 0.57
N LEU A 217 -2.06 -14.88 0.97
CA LEU A 217 -2.95 -15.94 0.50
C LEU A 217 -4.40 -15.73 0.95
N THR A 218 -4.61 -15.27 2.18
CA THR A 218 -5.98 -14.98 2.67
C THR A 218 -6.54 -13.68 2.11
N ALA A 219 -5.69 -12.67 1.87
CA ALA A 219 -6.06 -11.45 1.16
C ALA A 219 -6.48 -11.73 -0.29
N ALA A 220 -5.81 -12.66 -0.97
CA ALA A 220 -6.18 -13.05 -2.32
C ALA A 220 -7.64 -13.54 -2.42
N LEU A 221 -8.13 -14.28 -1.41
CA LEU A 221 -9.50 -14.81 -1.39
C LEU A 221 -10.59 -13.72 -1.35
N THR A 222 -10.28 -12.55 -0.80
CA THR A 222 -11.24 -11.45 -0.60
C THR A 222 -11.03 -10.28 -1.55
N SER A 223 -9.91 -10.26 -2.29
CA SER A 223 -9.60 -9.21 -3.26
C SER A 223 -10.67 -9.08 -4.34
N LEU A 224 -11.16 -10.19 -4.92
CA LEU A 224 -12.23 -10.15 -5.92
C LEU A 224 -13.54 -9.59 -5.37
N LEU A 225 -13.88 -9.88 -4.11
CA LEU A 225 -15.06 -9.30 -3.45
C LEU A 225 -14.93 -7.78 -3.35
N GLY A 226 -13.72 -7.28 -3.04
CA GLY A 226 -13.42 -5.87 -3.05
C GLY A 226 -13.60 -5.23 -4.43
N VAL A 227 -13.07 -5.86 -5.49
CA VAL A 227 -13.23 -5.39 -6.87
C VAL A 227 -14.72 -5.34 -7.25
N TRP A 228 -15.47 -6.38 -6.92
CA TRP A 228 -16.90 -6.43 -7.22
C TRP A 228 -17.67 -5.30 -6.52
N CYS A 229 -17.38 -5.04 -5.25
CA CYS A 229 -17.93 -3.88 -4.54
C CYS A 229 -17.51 -2.54 -5.17
N ALA A 230 -16.27 -2.42 -5.66
CA ALA A 230 -15.78 -1.19 -6.28
C ALA A 230 -16.55 -0.84 -7.55
N VAL A 231 -16.90 -1.84 -8.37
CA VAL A 231 -17.65 -1.66 -9.61
C VAL A 231 -19.11 -1.26 -9.33
N LEU A 232 -19.70 -1.84 -8.28
CA LEU A 232 -21.10 -1.62 -7.92
C LEU A 232 -21.36 -0.28 -7.21
N ILE A 233 -20.39 0.20 -6.44
CA ILE A 233 -20.56 1.42 -5.64
C ILE A 233 -20.34 2.66 -6.49
N ASP A 234 -21.12 3.70 -6.20
CA ASP A 234 -20.97 5.01 -6.80
C ASP A 234 -19.56 5.60 -6.55
N PRO A 235 -18.90 6.19 -7.57
CA PRO A 235 -17.54 6.72 -7.45
C PRO A 235 -17.34 7.73 -6.31
N TRP A 236 -18.35 8.58 -6.02
CA TRP A 236 -18.29 9.53 -4.91
C TRP A 236 -18.29 8.83 -3.57
N VAL A 237 -19.19 7.85 -3.40
CA VAL A 237 -19.24 7.04 -2.18
C VAL A 237 -17.94 6.28 -1.98
N GLY A 238 -17.38 5.69 -3.04
CA GLY A 238 -16.08 5.02 -3.00
C GLY A 238 -14.95 5.95 -2.56
N SER A 239 -14.92 7.19 -3.07
CA SER A 239 -13.90 8.18 -2.73
C SER A 239 -14.03 8.69 -1.28
N ILE A 240 -15.25 8.90 -0.81
CA ILE A 240 -15.52 9.26 0.60
C ILE A 240 -15.09 8.14 1.54
N LEU A 241 -15.43 6.88 1.22
CA LEU A 241 -15.02 5.72 2.00
C LEU A 241 -13.49 5.59 2.03
N PHE A 242 -12.83 5.84 0.89
CA PHE A 242 -11.38 5.82 0.81
C PHE A 242 -10.72 6.91 1.68
N GLY A 243 -11.17 8.16 1.54
CA GLY A 243 -10.66 9.28 2.33
C GLY A 243 -10.89 9.09 3.82
N GLY A 244 -12.11 8.69 4.21
CA GLY A 244 -12.45 8.37 5.60
C GLY A 244 -11.59 7.25 6.18
N TYR A 245 -11.33 6.20 5.40
CA TYR A 245 -10.43 5.12 5.76
C TYR A 245 -8.99 5.62 6.01
N LEU A 246 -8.44 6.45 5.11
CA LEU A 246 -7.09 7.00 5.28
C LEU A 246 -6.98 7.89 6.51
N LEU A 247 -7.98 8.74 6.77
CA LEU A 247 -8.03 9.58 7.97
C LEU A 247 -8.08 8.75 9.25
N PHE A 248 -8.89 7.69 9.26
CA PHE A 248 -8.97 6.77 10.39
C PHE A 248 -7.61 6.10 10.68
N ILE A 249 -6.96 5.55 9.65
CA ILE A 249 -5.64 4.92 9.82
C ILE A 249 -4.58 5.93 10.24
N ALA A 250 -4.57 7.15 9.68
CA ALA A 250 -3.67 8.21 10.07
C ALA A 250 -3.85 8.59 11.56
N GLY A 251 -5.10 8.79 11.99
CA GLY A 251 -5.44 9.10 13.38
C GLY A 251 -5.04 7.98 14.35
N GLN A 252 -5.31 6.73 13.99
CA GLN A 252 -4.94 5.56 14.80
C GLN A 252 -3.40 5.47 14.96
N ASN A 253 -2.65 5.66 13.87
CA ASN A 253 -1.19 5.63 13.91
C ASN A 253 -0.60 6.81 14.71
N ALA A 254 -1.16 8.01 14.56
CA ALA A 254 -0.76 9.18 15.33
C ALA A 254 -0.98 8.96 16.83
N TYR A 255 -2.17 8.47 17.22
CA TYR A 255 -2.48 8.16 18.62
C TYR A 255 -1.50 7.16 19.23
N LYS A 256 -1.24 6.03 18.54
CA LYS A 256 -0.27 5.03 19.00
C LYS A 256 1.14 5.60 19.12
N THR A 257 1.55 6.43 18.17
CA THR A 257 2.87 7.07 18.16
C THR A 257 3.05 7.99 19.36
N ILE A 258 2.11 8.91 19.57
CA ILE A 258 2.14 9.88 20.66
C ILE A 258 2.10 9.16 22.01
N LYS A 259 1.25 8.13 22.16
CA LYS A 259 1.17 7.32 23.38
C LYS A 259 2.51 6.63 23.68
N SER A 260 3.15 6.02 22.68
CA SER A 260 4.45 5.35 22.85
C SER A 260 5.57 6.32 23.27
N GLN A 261 5.61 7.53 22.69
CA GLN A 261 6.59 8.55 23.07
C GLN A 261 6.35 9.10 24.48
N ARG A 262 5.08 9.30 24.86
CA ARG A 262 4.73 9.74 26.23
C ARG A 262 5.11 8.70 27.27
N ALA A 263 4.93 7.42 26.98
CA ALA A 263 5.38 6.34 27.86
C ALA A 263 6.91 6.33 28.02
N ALA A 264 7.65 6.47 26.93
CA ALA A 264 9.12 6.53 26.96
C ALA A 264 9.67 7.73 27.74
N LYS A 265 9.05 8.91 27.63
CA LYS A 265 9.44 10.11 28.41
C LYS A 265 9.10 10.03 29.90
N ARG A 266 8.17 9.15 30.30
CA ARG A 266 7.75 8.96 31.70
C ARG A 266 8.51 7.83 32.42
N ALA A 267 9.33 7.06 31.70
CA ALA A 267 10.18 6.05 32.33
C ALA A 267 11.26 6.77 33.17
N PRO A 268 11.45 6.43 34.45
CA PRO A 268 12.50 7.03 35.26
C PRO A 268 13.85 6.75 34.61
N ALA A 269 14.72 7.76 34.58
CA ALA A 269 16.12 7.59 34.20
C ALA A 269 16.74 6.63 35.22
N ALA A 270 17.05 5.41 34.78
CA ALA A 270 17.79 4.43 35.55
C ALA A 270 19.29 4.76 35.52
#